data_AF-A0A0A2N1V9-F1
#
_entry.id   AF-A0A0A2N1V9-F1
#
_cell.length_a   1.000
_cell.length_b   1.000
_cell.length_c   1.000
_cell.angle_alpha   90.00
_cell.angle_beta   90.00
_cell.angle_gamma   90.00
#
_symmetry.space_group_name_H-M   'P 1'
#
loop_
_entity.id
_entity.type
_entity.pdbx_description
1 polymer ?
#
loop_
_entity_poly.entity_id
_entity_poly.type
_entity_poly.pdbx_seq_one_letter_code
_entity_poly.pdbx_strand_id
1 'polypeptide(L)'
;MPHNKLLYLTTFGVGFLAVGLITVSFKLYDFSLKNKELKDKISLEKSIHQNQISEILKRYDSVNEKYSNNVSDVKVSASPKSVSISAEKNNKVVVKTNPEILVKKLSAVNVSARGVRIISNDVVETTVSSKIDQVRVRFTLEENKDVKPGNKTIFIQVVNPKNRLLTLKGGGETQLVKEIYYDRLNTDACVFIDLYQYQLIVGDYKIRLINEGQIIGTANFRVN
;
A
#
# COMPACT_ATOMS: atom_id res chain seq x y z
N MET A 1 25.64 -20.72 71.91
CA MET A 1 24.25 -20.59 71.43
C MET A 1 24.22 -19.81 70.12
N PRO A 2 24.17 -20.47 68.94
CA PRO A 2 24.09 -19.81 67.63
C PRO A 2 22.79 -20.16 66.87
N HIS A 3 21.63 -20.15 67.54
CA HIS A 3 20.39 -20.64 66.92
C HIS A 3 19.62 -19.58 66.10
N ASN A 4 19.96 -18.31 66.28
CA ASN A 4 19.20 -17.14 65.85
C ASN A 4 19.71 -16.51 64.54
N LYS A 5 21.00 -16.67 64.18
CA LYS A 5 21.53 -16.18 62.89
C LYS A 5 21.08 -17.02 61.70
N LEU A 6 20.92 -18.34 61.89
CA LEU A 6 20.48 -19.25 60.82
C LEU A 6 19.00 -19.00 60.45
N LEU A 7 18.15 -18.70 61.44
CA LEU A 7 16.74 -18.38 61.25
C LEU A 7 16.52 -17.06 60.49
N TYR A 8 17.38 -16.07 60.70
CA TYR A 8 17.29 -14.77 60.02
C TYR A 8 17.69 -14.90 58.54
N LEU A 9 18.68 -15.73 58.23
CA LEU A 9 19.13 -15.95 56.85
C LEU A 9 18.08 -16.71 56.01
N THR A 10 17.40 -17.69 56.60
CA THR A 10 16.33 -18.45 55.92
C THR A 10 15.07 -17.60 55.71
N THR A 11 14.69 -16.76 56.67
CA THR A 11 13.53 -15.86 56.55
C THR A 11 13.72 -14.77 55.49
N PHE A 12 14.92 -14.19 55.37
CA PHE A 12 15.23 -13.25 54.29
C PHE A 12 15.21 -13.91 52.90
N GLY A 13 15.73 -15.13 52.77
CA GLY A 13 15.70 -15.87 51.51
C GLY A 13 14.28 -16.23 51.05
N VAL A 14 13.41 -16.64 51.98
CA VAL A 14 12.01 -16.94 51.70
C VAL A 14 11.23 -15.67 51.33
N GLY A 15 11.51 -14.53 51.98
CA GLY A 15 10.91 -13.25 51.63
C GLY A 15 11.25 -12.80 50.20
N PHE A 16 12.50 -12.97 49.77
CA PHE A 16 12.93 -12.61 48.42
C PHE A 16 12.26 -13.48 47.34
N LEU A 17 12.11 -14.79 47.60
CA LEU A 17 11.38 -15.71 46.72
C LEU A 17 9.90 -15.33 46.58
N ALA A 18 9.25 -14.94 47.69
CA ALA A 18 7.85 -14.52 47.66
C ALA A 18 7.64 -13.25 46.81
N VAL A 19 8.53 -12.26 46.93
CA VAL A 19 8.49 -11.03 46.10
C VAL A 19 8.73 -11.37 44.63
N GLY A 20 9.67 -12.26 44.33
CA GLY A 20 9.90 -12.75 42.97
C GLY A 20 8.63 -13.37 42.35
N LEU A 21 7.94 -14.24 43.09
CA LEU A 21 6.70 -14.86 42.62
C LEU A 21 5.57 -13.85 42.37
N ILE A 22 5.44 -12.84 43.23
CA ILE A 22 4.45 -11.77 43.06
C ILE A 22 4.74 -10.94 41.80
N THR A 23 6.01 -10.58 41.56
CA THR A 23 6.39 -9.81 40.36
C THR A 23 6.19 -10.59 39.06
N VAL A 24 6.50 -11.89 39.06
CA VAL A 24 6.25 -12.78 37.91
C VAL A 24 4.75 -12.91 37.68
N SER A 25 3.95 -13.08 38.73
CA SER A 25 2.49 -13.16 38.63
C SER A 25 1.89 -11.88 38.03
N PHE A 26 2.38 -10.70 38.46
CA PHE A 26 1.96 -9.42 37.91
C PHE A 26 2.35 -9.26 36.43
N LYS A 27 3.57 -9.66 36.04
CA LYS A 27 4.00 -9.67 34.63
C LYS A 27 3.20 -10.65 33.78
N LEU A 28 2.87 -11.84 34.30
CA LEU A 28 2.04 -12.83 33.59
C LEU A 28 0.62 -12.31 33.37
N TYR A 29 0.08 -11.55 34.32
CA TYR A 29 -1.21 -10.89 34.16
C TYR A 29 -1.18 -9.78 33.10
N ASP A 30 -0.20 -8.87 33.13
CA ASP A 30 -0.03 -7.82 32.11
C ASP A 30 0.21 -8.39 30.71
N PHE A 31 0.96 -9.50 30.63
CA PHE A 31 1.16 -10.24 29.39
C PHE A 31 -0.15 -10.86 28.85
N SER A 32 -0.99 -11.41 29.74
CA SER A 32 -2.31 -11.93 29.38
C SER A 32 -3.23 -10.82 28.84
N LEU A 33 -3.18 -9.62 29.43
CA LEU A 33 -3.95 -8.46 28.99
C LEU A 33 -3.56 -8.03 27.56
N LYS A 34 -2.25 -7.91 27.30
CA LYS A 34 -1.71 -7.60 25.97
C LYS A 34 -2.07 -8.66 24.93
N ASN A 35 -2.08 -9.94 25.31
CA ASN A 35 -2.50 -11.02 24.42
C ASN A 35 -3.98 -10.95 24.06
N LYS A 36 -4.84 -10.46 24.97
CA LYS A 36 -6.26 -10.22 24.68
C LYS A 36 -6.43 -9.07 23.69
N GLU A 37 -5.76 -7.94 23.92
CA GLU A 37 -5.76 -6.82 22.96
C GLU A 37 -5.22 -7.23 21.59
N LEU A 38 -4.20 -8.09 21.54
CA LEU A 38 -3.65 -8.59 20.29
C LEU A 38 -4.67 -9.47 19.54
N LYS A 39 -5.41 -10.33 20.25
CA LYS A 39 -6.50 -11.14 19.67
C LYS A 39 -7.64 -10.27 19.16
N ASP A 40 -7.98 -9.20 19.87
CA ASP A 40 -9.03 -8.26 19.47
C ASP A 40 -8.61 -7.45 18.22
N LYS A 41 -7.33 -7.06 18.12
CA LYS A 41 -6.79 -6.43 16.90
C LYS A 41 -6.83 -7.38 15.70
N ILE A 42 -6.40 -8.63 15.88
CA ILE A 42 -6.42 -9.65 14.82
C ILE A 42 -7.85 -9.96 14.36
N SER A 43 -8.83 -9.99 15.28
CA SER A 43 -10.23 -10.24 14.93
C SER A 43 -10.89 -9.04 14.22
N LEU A 44 -10.52 -7.82 14.60
CA LEU A 44 -10.92 -6.59 13.91
C LEU A 44 -10.35 -6.56 12.49
N GLU A 45 -9.05 -6.83 12.33
CA GLU A 45 -8.37 -6.89 11.03
C GLU A 45 -9.00 -7.98 10.13
N LYS A 46 -9.31 -9.16 10.69
CA LYS A 46 -10.05 -10.21 9.98
C LYS A 46 -11.43 -9.73 9.52
N SER A 47 -12.16 -8.98 10.35
CA SER A 47 -13.50 -8.47 10.01
C SER A 47 -13.45 -7.41 8.91
N ILE A 48 -12.45 -6.53 8.95
CA ILE A 48 -12.18 -5.54 7.90
C ILE A 48 -11.87 -6.25 6.57
N HIS A 49 -11.03 -7.27 6.58
CA HIS A 49 -10.70 -8.04 5.38
C HIS A 49 -11.92 -8.80 4.82
N GLN A 50 -12.79 -9.36 5.66
CA GLN A 50 -14.02 -10.01 5.20
C GLN A 50 -14.98 -9.01 4.53
N ASN A 51 -15.11 -7.81 5.09
CA ASN A 51 -15.90 -6.74 4.47
C ASN A 51 -15.33 -6.35 3.09
N GLN A 52 -14.01 -6.16 3.00
CA GLN A 52 -13.32 -5.86 1.73
C GLN A 52 -13.53 -6.96 0.67
N ILE A 53 -13.48 -8.24 1.07
CA ILE A 53 -13.75 -9.36 0.17
C ILE A 53 -15.19 -9.33 -0.33
N SER A 54 -16.17 -9.07 0.54
CA SER A 54 -17.58 -9.01 0.15
C SER A 54 -17.89 -7.91 -0.87
N GLU A 55 -17.21 -6.76 -0.74
CA GLU A 55 -17.37 -5.65 -1.68
C GLU A 55 -16.74 -5.97 -3.04
N ILE A 56 -15.57 -6.63 -3.04
CA ILE A 56 -14.91 -7.10 -4.27
C ILE A 56 -15.78 -8.14 -4.98
N LEU A 57 -16.35 -9.10 -4.24
CA LEU A 57 -17.26 -10.12 -4.81
C LEU A 57 -18.51 -9.49 -5.43
N LYS A 58 -19.14 -8.53 -4.74
CA LYS A 58 -20.30 -7.81 -5.28
C LYS A 58 -19.98 -7.04 -6.56
N ARG A 59 -18.79 -6.43 -6.64
CA ARG A 59 -18.31 -5.76 -7.87
C ARG A 59 -18.00 -6.78 -8.97
N TYR A 60 -17.43 -7.93 -8.63
CA TYR A 60 -17.15 -9.00 -9.57
C TYR A 60 -18.45 -9.56 -10.16
N ASP A 61 -19.44 -9.88 -9.33
CA ASP A 61 -20.74 -10.40 -9.77
C ASP A 61 -21.48 -9.39 -10.67
N SER A 62 -21.49 -8.11 -10.27
CA SER A 62 -22.08 -7.01 -11.05
C SER A 62 -21.43 -6.82 -12.42
N VAL A 63 -20.13 -7.13 -12.54
CA VAL A 63 -19.38 -7.04 -13.79
C VAL A 63 -19.60 -8.31 -14.63
N ASN A 64 -19.56 -9.50 -14.02
CA ASN A 64 -19.81 -10.77 -14.68
C ASN A 64 -21.22 -10.87 -15.28
N GLU A 65 -22.23 -10.32 -14.60
CA GLU A 65 -23.61 -10.22 -15.10
C GLU A 65 -23.70 -9.40 -16.41
N LYS A 66 -22.87 -8.36 -16.56
CA LYS A 66 -22.80 -7.56 -17.80
C LYS A 66 -22.12 -8.30 -18.96
N TYR A 67 -21.22 -9.24 -18.67
CA TYR A 67 -20.52 -10.03 -19.69
C TYR A 67 -21.29 -11.29 -20.09
N SER A 68 -22.06 -11.90 -19.18
CA SER A 68 -22.86 -13.09 -19.49
C SER A 68 -24.04 -12.81 -20.44
N ASN A 69 -24.50 -11.55 -20.54
CA ASN A 69 -25.58 -11.15 -21.45
C ASN A 69 -25.10 -10.80 -22.88
N ASN A 70 -23.80 -10.96 -23.18
CA ASN A 70 -23.22 -10.68 -24.51
C ASN A 70 -22.58 -11.92 -25.17
N VAL A 71 -22.75 -13.11 -24.61
CA VAL A 71 -22.22 -14.37 -25.17
C VAL A 71 -23.37 -15.28 -25.60
N SER A 72 -24.09 -14.85 -26.63
CA SER A 72 -24.95 -15.70 -27.45
C SER A 72 -25.11 -15.03 -28.80
N ASP A 73 -24.02 -14.96 -29.57
CA ASP A 73 -24.03 -15.05 -31.04
C ASP A 73 -22.60 -14.90 -31.58
N VAL A 74 -22.40 -15.43 -32.80
CA VAL A 74 -21.14 -15.51 -33.57
C VAL A 74 -20.30 -16.79 -33.35
N LYS A 75 -20.84 -17.89 -33.87
CA LYS A 75 -20.07 -18.84 -34.69
C LYS A 75 -19.69 -18.14 -36.01
N VAL A 76 -18.45 -18.31 -36.49
CA VAL A 76 -18.14 -18.88 -37.82
C VAL A 76 -16.61 -19.06 -37.98
N SER A 77 -16.30 -20.18 -38.63
CA SER A 77 -15.03 -20.87 -38.83
C SER A 77 -14.12 -20.29 -39.93
N ALA A 78 -12.82 -20.64 -39.81
CA ALA A 78 -11.86 -21.01 -40.87
C ALA A 78 -11.09 -19.94 -41.70
N SER A 79 -9.76 -20.03 -41.58
CA SER A 79 -8.65 -19.54 -42.44
C SER A 79 -8.52 -20.31 -43.78
N PRO A 80 -7.45 -20.21 -44.64
CA PRO A 80 -6.28 -19.29 -44.74
C PRO A 80 -5.92 -18.84 -46.20
N LYS A 81 -4.99 -17.87 -46.39
CA LYS A 81 -3.95 -17.93 -47.46
C LYS A 81 -2.84 -16.86 -47.36
N SER A 82 -1.65 -17.32 -47.72
CA SER A 82 -0.28 -16.76 -47.81
C SER A 82 -0.07 -15.58 -48.77
N VAL A 83 1.03 -14.82 -48.60
CA VAL A 83 2.11 -14.58 -49.61
C VAL A 83 3.31 -13.85 -48.95
N SER A 84 4.51 -14.17 -49.44
CA SER A 84 5.87 -13.85 -48.99
C SER A 84 6.59 -12.81 -49.90
N ILE A 85 7.76 -12.31 -49.45
CA ILE A 85 9.06 -12.14 -50.19
C ILE A 85 9.82 -10.80 -49.98
N SER A 86 11.07 -10.96 -49.49
CA SER A 86 12.35 -10.24 -49.74
C SER A 86 12.72 -8.89 -49.09
N ALA A 87 14.00 -8.83 -48.73
CA ALA A 87 14.79 -7.73 -48.20
C ALA A 87 15.78 -7.22 -49.27
N GLU A 88 16.18 -5.93 -49.22
CA GLU A 88 17.59 -5.52 -49.29
C GLU A 88 17.84 -4.01 -49.02
N LYS A 89 19.05 -3.75 -48.50
CA LYS A 89 19.62 -2.51 -47.95
C LYS A 89 19.69 -1.34 -48.94
N ASN A 90 19.66 -0.11 -48.41
CA ASN A 90 20.65 0.93 -48.75
C ASN A 90 20.83 1.96 -47.61
N ASN A 91 22.08 2.11 -47.17
CA ASN A 91 22.56 3.07 -46.20
C ASN A 91 22.65 4.48 -46.82
N LYS A 92 22.10 5.49 -46.13
CA LYS A 92 22.57 6.88 -46.26
C LYS A 92 22.74 7.46 -44.86
N VAL A 93 23.98 7.48 -44.40
CA VAL A 93 24.40 8.17 -43.18
C VAL A 93 24.40 9.67 -43.48
N VAL A 94 23.48 10.41 -42.87
CA VAL A 94 23.60 11.85 -42.64
C VAL A 94 23.31 12.10 -41.17
N VAL A 95 24.22 12.87 -40.58
CA VAL A 95 24.52 12.98 -39.16
C VAL A 95 23.78 14.18 -38.55
N LYS A 96 23.31 14.00 -37.29
CA LYS A 96 22.90 15.01 -36.28
C LYS A 96 21.51 15.66 -36.42
N THR A 97 20.57 15.08 -35.69
CA THR A 97 20.14 15.59 -34.36
C THR A 97 19.53 14.38 -33.67
N ASN A 98 20.03 13.99 -32.49
CA ASN A 98 19.44 12.91 -31.71
C ASN A 98 18.02 13.37 -31.31
N PRO A 99 16.93 12.88 -31.93
CA PRO A 99 15.63 13.14 -31.36
C PRO A 99 15.63 12.35 -30.06
N GLU A 100 15.39 13.03 -28.94
CA GLU A 100 15.09 12.37 -27.68
C GLU A 100 14.21 11.16 -28.01
N ILE A 101 14.68 9.96 -27.68
CA ILE A 101 13.86 8.76 -27.75
C ILE A 101 12.59 9.16 -27.00
N LEU A 102 11.49 9.34 -27.73
CA LEU A 102 10.20 9.69 -27.14
C LEU A 102 9.79 8.45 -26.36
N VAL A 103 10.32 8.32 -25.15
CA VAL A 103 10.12 7.14 -24.34
C VAL A 103 8.63 7.14 -24.06
N LYS A 104 7.99 6.08 -24.56
CA LYS A 104 6.57 5.79 -24.43
C LYS A 104 6.28 5.53 -22.96
N LYS A 105 5.99 6.59 -22.20
CA LYS A 105 5.89 6.53 -20.74
C LYS A 105 4.44 6.55 -20.29
N LEU A 106 4.20 5.81 -19.21
CA LEU A 106 2.99 5.91 -18.44
C LEU A 106 2.98 7.25 -17.69
N SER A 107 1.83 7.93 -17.67
CA SER A 107 1.62 9.19 -16.96
C SER A 107 0.48 9.02 -15.97
N ALA A 108 0.61 9.61 -14.78
CA ALA A 108 -0.45 9.66 -13.78
C ALA A 108 -0.95 11.10 -13.63
N VAL A 109 -2.20 11.33 -14.00
CA VAL A 109 -2.89 12.62 -13.92
C VAL A 109 -3.93 12.60 -12.79
N ASN A 110 -4.52 13.77 -12.49
CA ASN A 110 -5.50 13.95 -11.41
C ASN A 110 -5.01 13.41 -10.05
N VAL A 111 -3.69 13.51 -9.81
CA VAL A 111 -3.08 12.97 -8.60
C VAL A 111 -3.49 13.83 -7.41
N SER A 112 -4.15 13.21 -6.44
CA SER A 112 -4.56 13.86 -5.19
C SER A 112 -4.17 13.02 -3.99
N ALA A 113 -3.75 13.68 -2.92
CA ALA A 113 -3.38 13.06 -1.66
C ALA A 113 -4.08 13.80 -0.52
N ARG A 114 -4.69 13.06 0.41
CA ARG A 114 -5.43 13.62 1.56
C ARG A 114 -5.22 12.74 2.79
N GLY A 115 -4.95 13.36 3.93
CA GLY A 115 -5.08 12.68 5.22
C GLY A 115 -6.54 12.33 5.47
N VAL A 116 -6.80 11.12 5.94
CA VAL A 116 -8.14 10.64 6.23
C VAL A 116 -8.21 9.97 7.59
N ARG A 117 -9.36 10.12 8.24
CA ARG A 117 -9.77 9.43 9.45
C ARG A 117 -10.80 8.37 9.08
N ILE A 118 -10.65 7.17 9.60
CA ILE A 118 -11.62 6.08 9.45
C ILE A 118 -12.53 6.11 10.68
N ILE A 119 -13.82 6.32 10.46
CA ILE A 119 -14.83 6.37 11.52
C ILE A 119 -15.86 5.30 11.21
N SER A 120 -15.77 4.17 11.90
CA SER A 120 -16.63 3.01 11.65
C SER A 120 -16.54 2.56 10.18
N ASN A 121 -17.53 2.90 9.36
CA ASN A 121 -17.58 2.56 7.93
C ASN A 121 -17.31 3.77 7.01
N ASP A 122 -17.07 4.95 7.56
CA ASP A 122 -16.86 6.19 6.82
C ASP A 122 -15.39 6.62 6.78
N VAL A 123 -15.03 7.33 5.71
CA VAL A 123 -13.68 7.89 5.50
C VAL A 123 -13.79 9.41 5.35
N VAL A 124 -13.38 10.13 6.39
CA VAL A 124 -13.49 11.59 6.47
C VAL A 124 -12.11 12.22 6.27
N GLU A 125 -12.01 13.26 5.43
CA GLU A 125 -10.74 13.98 5.27
C GLU A 125 -10.39 14.78 6.52
N THR A 126 -9.11 14.81 6.87
CA THR A 126 -8.61 15.62 7.97
C THR A 126 -7.15 16.00 7.75
N THR A 127 -6.78 17.18 8.24
CA THR A 127 -5.39 17.64 8.27
C THR A 127 -4.79 17.52 9.67
N VAL A 128 -5.59 17.22 10.70
CA VAL A 128 -5.12 17.15 12.08
C VAL A 128 -4.29 15.88 12.27
N SER A 129 -3.00 16.03 12.51
CA SER A 129 -2.02 14.94 12.67
C SER A 129 -2.51 13.77 13.54
N SER A 130 -3.03 14.06 14.73
CA SER A 130 -3.54 13.05 15.68
C SER A 130 -4.82 12.34 15.25
N LYS A 131 -5.46 12.80 14.17
CA LYS A 131 -6.70 12.24 13.61
C LYS A 131 -6.49 11.56 12.26
N ILE A 132 -5.30 11.68 11.67
CA ILE A 132 -4.98 11.01 10.40
C ILE A 132 -4.67 9.55 10.72
N ASP A 133 -5.53 8.66 10.25
CA ASP A 133 -5.29 7.21 10.32
C ASP A 133 -4.51 6.75 9.09
N GLN A 134 -4.86 7.27 7.91
CA GLN A 134 -4.26 6.90 6.62
C GLN A 134 -4.12 8.11 5.72
N VAL A 135 -3.31 7.98 4.66
CA VAL A 135 -3.31 8.89 3.51
C VAL A 135 -3.95 8.22 2.33
N ARG A 136 -4.99 8.85 1.81
CA ARG A 136 -5.69 8.44 0.60
C ARG A 136 -5.05 9.11 -0.60
N VAL A 137 -4.53 8.32 -1.53
CA VAL A 137 -3.96 8.75 -2.79
C VAL A 137 -4.85 8.30 -3.93
N ARG A 138 -5.34 9.23 -4.75
CA ARG A 138 -6.10 8.95 -5.98
C ARG A 138 -5.36 9.49 -7.18
N PHE A 139 -5.43 8.77 -8.29
CA PHE A 139 -4.86 9.18 -9.57
C PHE A 139 -5.49 8.41 -10.72
N THR A 140 -5.30 8.92 -11.93
CA THR A 140 -5.71 8.28 -13.19
C THR A 140 -4.45 8.01 -13.99
N LEU A 141 -4.21 6.75 -14.37
CA LEU A 141 -3.23 6.43 -15.41
C LEU A 141 -3.82 6.89 -16.75
N GLU A 142 -3.19 7.87 -17.38
CA GLU A 142 -3.68 8.49 -18.61
C GLU A 142 -3.62 7.52 -19.79
N GLU A 143 -4.58 7.61 -20.71
CA GLU A 143 -4.55 6.87 -21.98
C GLU A 143 -3.25 7.13 -22.74
N ASN A 144 -2.59 6.05 -23.14
CA ASN A 144 -1.41 6.07 -23.96
C ASN A 144 -1.34 4.79 -24.81
N LYS A 145 -1.63 4.94 -26.11
CA LYS A 145 -1.63 3.84 -27.09
C LYS A 145 -0.25 3.24 -27.32
N ASP A 146 0.80 3.96 -26.98
CA ASP A 146 2.19 3.53 -27.14
C ASP A 146 2.71 2.67 -25.99
N VAL A 147 2.02 2.63 -24.86
CA VAL A 147 2.38 1.80 -23.70
C VAL A 147 1.74 0.41 -23.84
N LYS A 148 2.51 -0.66 -23.59
CA LYS A 148 1.96 -2.03 -23.63
C LYS A 148 0.87 -2.21 -22.57
N PRO A 149 -0.25 -2.89 -22.88
CA PRO A 149 -1.24 -3.24 -21.87
C PRO A 149 -0.70 -4.25 -20.86
N GLY A 150 -1.42 -4.39 -19.75
CA GLY A 150 -1.16 -5.38 -18.71
C GLY A 150 -0.99 -4.77 -17.33
N ASN A 151 -0.57 -5.59 -16.37
CA ASN A 151 -0.32 -5.15 -15.00
C ASN A 151 0.87 -4.19 -14.95
N LYS A 152 0.62 -2.99 -14.42
CA LYS A 152 1.63 -1.96 -14.15
C LYS A 152 1.87 -1.89 -12.66
N THR A 153 3.13 -2.04 -12.28
CA THR A 153 3.58 -1.86 -10.90
C THR A 153 3.86 -0.38 -10.66
N ILE A 154 3.07 0.22 -9.76
CA ILE A 154 3.24 1.60 -9.32
C ILE A 154 3.82 1.58 -7.91
N PHE A 155 4.99 2.18 -7.75
CA PHE A 155 5.62 2.42 -6.47
C PHE A 155 5.18 3.79 -5.94
N ILE A 156 4.75 3.83 -4.69
CA ILE A 156 4.26 5.04 -4.04
C ILE A 156 5.20 5.37 -2.89
N GLN A 157 5.75 6.58 -2.94
CA GLN A 157 6.67 7.10 -1.94
C GLN A 157 6.08 8.32 -1.24
N VAL A 158 6.34 8.45 0.05
CA VAL A 158 5.93 9.61 0.86
C VAL A 158 7.16 10.33 1.37
N VAL A 159 7.32 11.59 1.00
CA VAL A 159 8.40 12.47 1.46
C VAL A 159 7.82 13.45 2.47
N ASN A 160 8.45 13.54 3.64
CA ASN A 160 8.00 14.40 4.73
C ASN A 160 8.45 15.88 4.53
N PRO A 161 7.94 16.81 5.35
CA PRO A 161 8.30 18.23 5.26
C PRO A 161 9.79 18.53 5.43
N LYS A 162 10.55 17.61 6.03
CA LYS A 162 12.01 17.68 6.19
C LYS A 162 12.76 17.07 4.98
N ASN A 163 12.08 16.83 3.86
CA ASN A 163 12.60 16.18 2.66
C ASN A 163 13.17 14.77 2.89
N ARG A 164 12.66 14.06 3.90
CA ARG A 164 13.04 12.67 4.18
C ARG A 164 11.96 11.71 3.69
N LEU A 165 12.40 10.61 3.09
CA LEU A 165 11.52 9.53 2.68
C LEU A 165 11.02 8.79 3.93
N LEU A 166 9.70 8.59 4.04
CA LEU A 166 9.09 7.86 5.13
C LEU A 166 9.17 6.35 4.92
N THR A 167 9.22 5.64 6.04
CA THR A 167 9.01 4.19 6.08
C THR A 167 7.51 3.92 6.15
N LEU A 168 6.98 3.16 5.19
CA LEU A 168 5.53 2.93 5.03
C LEU A 168 5.07 1.58 5.58
N LYS A 169 5.99 0.60 5.68
CA LYS A 169 5.72 -0.72 6.28
C LYS A 169 6.80 -1.07 7.30
N GLY A 170 6.47 -1.97 8.23
CA GLY A 170 7.46 -2.53 9.16
C GLY A 170 8.66 -3.11 8.42
N GLY A 171 9.87 -2.93 8.96
CA GLY A 171 11.11 -3.45 8.36
C GLY A 171 11.90 -2.48 7.47
N GLY A 172 11.51 -1.19 7.40
CA GLY A 172 12.31 -0.16 6.71
C GLY A 172 11.93 0.09 5.25
N GLU A 173 10.85 -0.51 4.76
CA GLU A 173 10.36 -0.27 3.40
C GLU A 173 9.87 1.17 3.22
N THR A 174 10.37 1.84 2.19
CA THR A 174 10.09 3.25 1.92
C THR A 174 9.09 3.47 0.78
N GLN A 175 8.55 2.39 0.24
CA GLN A 175 7.67 2.40 -0.92
C GLN A 175 6.52 1.42 -0.71
N LEU A 176 5.32 1.84 -1.10
CA LEU A 176 4.17 0.95 -1.21
C LEU A 176 4.03 0.52 -2.67
N VAL A 177 3.83 -0.77 -2.91
CA VAL A 177 3.64 -1.33 -4.24
C VAL A 177 2.15 -1.50 -4.53
N LYS A 178 1.69 -0.97 -5.67
CA LYS A 178 0.33 -1.16 -6.17
C LYS A 178 0.38 -1.68 -7.60
N GLU A 179 -0.26 -2.81 -7.86
CA GLU A 179 -0.49 -3.30 -9.23
C GLU A 179 -1.82 -2.78 -9.77
N ILE A 180 -1.80 -2.32 -11.01
CA ILE A 180 -2.96 -1.79 -11.73
C ILE A 180 -2.97 -2.42 -13.13
N TYR A 181 -4.07 -3.08 -13.49
CA TYR A 181 -4.26 -3.53 -14.86
C TYR A 181 -4.58 -2.33 -15.76
N TYR A 182 -3.75 -2.11 -16.77
CA TYR A 182 -3.85 -0.97 -17.67
C TYR A 182 -4.02 -1.45 -19.11
N ASP A 183 -5.09 -1.03 -19.79
CA ASP A 183 -5.37 -1.44 -21.18
C ASP A 183 -5.29 -0.27 -22.17
N ARG A 184 -4.34 0.64 -21.96
CA ARG A 184 -4.16 1.85 -22.80
C ARG A 184 -5.37 2.79 -22.77
N LEU A 185 -6.16 2.74 -21.70
CA LEU A 185 -7.30 3.62 -21.44
C LEU A 185 -7.09 4.32 -20.11
N ASN A 186 -7.78 5.46 -19.92
CA ASN A 186 -7.82 6.13 -18.63
C ASN A 186 -8.24 5.15 -17.52
N THR A 187 -7.35 4.92 -16.56
CA THR A 187 -7.55 3.92 -15.51
C THR A 187 -7.39 4.55 -14.15
N ASP A 188 -8.48 4.66 -13.40
CA ASP A 188 -8.49 5.24 -12.05
C ASP A 188 -7.97 4.26 -11.00
N ALA A 189 -7.24 4.79 -10.03
CA ALA A 189 -6.76 4.06 -8.88
C ALA A 189 -6.91 4.86 -7.59
N CYS A 190 -7.22 4.14 -6.50
CA CYS A 190 -7.26 4.66 -5.15
C CYS A 190 -6.44 3.75 -4.24
N VAL A 191 -5.54 4.34 -3.47
CA VAL A 191 -4.66 3.64 -2.54
C VAL A 191 -4.73 4.33 -1.19
N PHE A 192 -4.82 3.52 -0.14
CA PHE A 192 -4.71 3.99 1.23
C PHE A 192 -3.34 3.57 1.77
N ILE A 193 -2.64 4.52 2.38
CA ILE A 193 -1.31 4.33 2.95
C ILE A 193 -1.43 4.53 4.45
N ASP A 194 -1.15 3.48 5.21
CA ASP A 194 -1.03 3.57 6.66
C ASP A 194 0.20 4.42 7.01
N LEU A 195 -0.03 5.51 7.76
CA LEU A 195 1.05 6.30 8.34
C LEU A 195 0.98 6.14 9.85
N TYR A 196 2.08 5.73 10.45
CA TYR A 196 2.15 5.64 11.90
C TYR A 196 2.04 7.06 12.51
N GLN A 197 1.06 7.27 13.39
CA GLN A 197 0.71 8.58 13.94
C GLN A 197 1.91 9.32 14.59
N TYR A 198 2.87 8.60 15.17
CA TYR A 198 4.08 9.18 15.77
C TYR A 198 5.15 9.63 14.76
N GLN A 199 4.97 9.35 13.47
CA GLN A 199 5.89 9.78 12.39
C GLN A 199 5.39 11.02 11.65
N LEU A 200 4.18 11.49 11.96
CA LEU A 200 3.60 12.67 11.35
C LEU A 200 4.05 13.93 12.11
N ILE A 201 4.73 14.82 11.39
CA ILE A 201 5.09 16.16 11.84
C ILE A 201 4.27 17.18 11.05
N VAL A 202 4.04 18.34 11.64
CA VAL A 202 3.34 19.44 10.95
C VAL A 202 4.11 19.85 9.69
N GLY A 203 3.40 20.03 8.58
CA GLY A 203 3.94 20.54 7.32
C GLY A 203 3.36 19.87 6.07
N ASP A 204 3.97 20.19 4.93
CA ASP A 204 3.55 19.69 3.62
C ASP A 204 4.34 18.43 3.24
N TYR A 205 3.61 17.35 3.00
CA TYR A 205 4.14 16.07 2.53
C TYR A 205 3.98 15.96 1.02
N LYS A 206 4.92 15.26 0.38
CA LYS A 206 4.92 15.00 -1.07
C LYS A 206 4.80 13.51 -1.36
N ILE A 207 3.81 13.15 -2.16
CA ILE A 207 3.62 11.83 -2.73
C ILE A 207 4.32 11.78 -4.10
N ARG A 208 5.07 10.71 -4.35
CA ARG A 208 5.62 10.40 -5.67
C ARG A 208 5.07 9.06 -6.14
N LEU A 209 4.50 9.04 -7.35
CA LEU A 209 4.11 7.84 -8.06
C LEU A 209 5.22 7.50 -9.05
N ILE A 210 5.72 6.28 -8.99
CA ILE A 210 6.87 5.83 -9.77
C ILE A 210 6.50 4.57 -10.54
N ASN A 211 6.82 4.52 -11.81
CA ASN A 211 6.73 3.32 -12.65
C ASN A 211 8.04 3.19 -13.42
N GLU A 212 8.60 1.97 -13.46
CA GLU A 212 9.85 1.66 -14.18
C GLU A 212 11.01 2.64 -13.84
N GLY A 213 11.11 3.03 -12.56
CA GLY A 213 12.16 3.91 -12.05
C GLY A 213 11.96 5.41 -12.33
N GLN A 214 10.85 5.80 -12.96
CA GLN A 214 10.56 7.20 -13.28
C GLN A 214 9.33 7.70 -12.54
N ILE A 215 9.37 8.97 -12.11
CA ILE A 215 8.21 9.63 -11.51
C ILE A 215 7.20 9.90 -12.61
N ILE A 216 6.01 9.33 -12.46
CA ILE A 216 4.90 9.48 -13.41
C ILE A 216 3.83 10.45 -12.91
N GLY A 217 3.87 10.83 -11.63
CA GLY A 217 2.94 11.78 -11.03
C GLY A 217 3.30 12.13 -9.60
N THR A 218 2.85 13.29 -9.13
CA THR A 218 3.09 13.78 -7.77
C THR A 218 1.86 14.48 -7.21
N ALA A 219 1.68 14.42 -5.89
CA ALA A 219 0.70 15.22 -5.17
C ALA A 219 1.26 15.67 -3.83
N ASN A 220 0.66 16.69 -3.24
CA ASN A 220 0.98 17.13 -1.90
C ASN A 220 -0.25 17.03 -0.98
N PHE A 221 -0.01 16.80 0.30
CA PHE A 221 -1.02 16.92 1.35
C PHE A 221 -0.43 17.60 2.58
N ARG A 222 -1.25 18.34 3.32
CA ARG A 222 -0.82 19.07 4.50
C ARG A 222 -1.24 18.35 5.78
N VAL A 223 -0.33 18.35 6.75
CA VAL A 223 -0.57 17.93 8.13
C VAL A 223 -0.42 19.15 9.04
N ASN A 224 -1.40 19.33 9.93
CA ASN A 224 -1.51 20.39 10.93
C ASN A 224 -1.46 19.82 12.36
#